data_AF-A0A517Y2K0-F1
#
_entry.id   AF-A0A517Y2K0-F1
#
_cell.length_a   1.000
_cell.length_b   1.000
_cell.length_c   1.000
_cell.angle_alpha   90.00
_cell.angle_beta   90.00
_cell.angle_gamma   90.00
#
_symmetry.space_group_name_H-M   'P 1'
#
loop_
_entity.id
_entity.type
_entity.pdbx_description
1 polymer ?
#
loop_
_entity_poly.entity_id
_entity_poly.type
_entity_poly.pdbx_seq_one_letter_code
_entity_poly.pdbx_strand_id
1 'polypeptide(L)'
;MRVLILVGATAGAGLLTVLPLALLDDPRHAAAGTLAAALCLIPAVGTLLLAGAVGPGDPDTTTTVILVGIGLRFVGVTAGVFLLDGAVTAAGIGRERFAGWAVFFYLMTLTAESVLLLHPGPTPPADSP
;
A
#
# COMPACT_ATOMS: atom_id res chain seq x y z
N MET A 1 -13.85 4.62 6.79
CA MET A 1 -14.26 4.27 5.41
C MET A 1 -13.08 4.24 4.43
N ARG A 2 -12.23 5.28 4.35
CA ARG A 2 -11.08 5.32 3.40
C ARG A 2 -10.10 4.14 3.54
N VAL A 3 -9.77 3.74 4.76
CA VAL A 3 -8.91 2.56 5.03
C VAL A 3 -9.53 1.27 4.49
N LEU A 4 -10.85 1.08 4.63
CA LEU A 4 -11.54 -0.11 4.08
C LEU A 4 -11.51 -0.13 2.56
N ILE A 5 -11.59 1.03 1.90
CA ILE A 5 -11.46 1.14 0.44
C ILE A 5 -10.04 0.77 0.00
N LEU A 6 -9.02 1.27 0.70
CA LEU A 6 -7.63 0.93 0.40
C LEU A 6 -7.34 -0.56 0.58
N VAL A 7 -7.78 -1.13 1.71
CA VAL A 7 -7.65 -2.57 2.00
C VAL A 7 -8.40 -3.39 0.95
N GLY A 8 -9.64 -3.01 0.62
CA GLY A 8 -10.45 -3.68 -0.40
C GLY A 8 -9.82 -3.61 -1.79
N ALA A 9 -9.30 -2.45 -2.21
CA ALA A 9 -8.62 -2.29 -3.49
C ALA A 9 -7.33 -3.13 -3.56
N THR A 10 -6.58 -3.18 -2.45
CA THR A 10 -5.34 -3.96 -2.37
C THR A 10 -5.63 -5.47 -2.36
N ALA A 11 -6.64 -5.90 -1.60
CA ALA A 11 -7.11 -7.28 -1.58
C ALA A 11 -7.68 -7.70 -2.94
N GLY A 12 -8.46 -6.84 -3.60
CA GLY A 12 -9.01 -7.07 -4.93
C GLY A 12 -7.94 -7.16 -6.00
N ALA A 13 -6.96 -6.26 -5.99
CA ALA A 13 -5.80 -6.33 -6.89
C ALA A 13 -4.97 -7.59 -6.62
N GLY A 14 -4.77 -7.96 -5.35
CA GLY A 14 -4.14 -9.21 -4.96
C GLY A 14 -4.90 -10.42 -5.50
N LEU A 15 -6.21 -10.49 -5.31
CA LEU A 15 -7.05 -11.57 -5.85
C LEU A 15 -7.01 -11.62 -7.39
N LEU A 16 -7.06 -10.48 -8.09
CA LEU A 16 -7.06 -10.46 -9.54
C LEU A 16 -5.71 -10.80 -10.17
N THR A 17 -4.60 -10.58 -9.47
CA THR A 17 -3.25 -10.76 -10.03
C THR A 17 -2.56 -12.01 -9.48
N VAL A 18 -2.68 -12.26 -8.17
CA VAL A 18 -2.01 -13.36 -7.48
C VAL A 18 -2.79 -14.67 -7.62
N LEU A 19 -4.13 -14.64 -7.60
CA LEU A 19 -4.95 -15.85 -7.72
C LEU A 19 -4.80 -16.57 -9.07
N PRO A 20 -4.87 -15.90 -10.25
CA PRO A 20 -4.70 -16.59 -11.51
C PRO A 20 -3.27 -17.14 -11.68
N LEU A 21 -2.24 -16.44 -11.20
CA LEU A 21 -0.87 -16.95 -11.20
C LEU A 21 -0.68 -18.14 -10.26
N ALA A 22 -1.33 -18.13 -9.09
CA ALA A 22 -1.28 -19.23 -8.13
C ALA A 22 -1.94 -20.50 -8.68
N LEU A 23 -2.97 -20.35 -9.51
CA LEU A 23 -3.67 -21.48 -10.15
C LEU A 23 -2.92 -22.05 -11.35
N LEU A 24 -2.04 -21.28 -12.00
CA LEU A 24 -1.42 -21.65 -13.27
C LEU A 24 0.04 -22.11 -13.18
N ASP A 25 0.83 -21.61 -12.23
CA ASP A 25 2.31 -21.68 -12.35
C ASP A 25 2.99 -22.36 -11.15
N ASP A 26 2.92 -21.79 -9.93
CA ASP A 26 3.54 -22.38 -8.71
C ASP A 26 3.04 -21.63 -7.45
N PRO A 27 2.64 -22.30 -6.34
CA PRO A 27 2.22 -21.66 -5.08
C PRO A 27 3.26 -20.68 -4.48
N ARG A 28 4.54 -20.80 -4.85
CA ARG A 28 5.59 -19.84 -4.45
C ARG A 28 5.35 -18.42 -4.99
N HIS A 29 4.67 -18.28 -6.13
CA HIS A 29 4.26 -16.99 -6.68
C HIS A 29 3.24 -16.30 -5.79
N ALA A 30 2.32 -17.09 -5.23
CA ALA A 30 1.30 -16.59 -4.33
C ALA A 30 1.94 -16.01 -3.06
N ALA A 31 2.91 -16.72 -2.48
CA ALA A 31 3.63 -16.28 -1.29
C ALA A 31 4.39 -14.96 -1.53
N ALA A 32 5.12 -14.85 -2.65
CA ALA A 32 5.86 -13.64 -3.02
C ALA A 32 4.94 -12.42 -3.16
N GLY A 33 3.83 -12.58 -3.90
CA GLY A 33 2.85 -11.51 -4.10
C GLY A 33 2.17 -11.09 -2.79
N THR A 34 1.83 -12.05 -1.93
CA THR A 34 1.18 -11.78 -0.64
C THR A 34 2.11 -11.02 0.31
N LEU A 35 3.39 -11.42 0.38
CA LEU A 35 4.40 -10.71 1.18
C LEU A 35 4.62 -9.28 0.68
N ALA A 36 4.76 -9.10 -0.64
CA ALA A 36 4.90 -7.79 -1.26
C ALA A 36 3.68 -6.90 -1.00
N ALA A 37 2.46 -7.45 -1.11
CA ALA A 37 1.23 -6.74 -0.81
C ALA A 37 1.18 -6.29 0.66
N ALA A 38 1.48 -7.19 1.60
CA ALA A 38 1.50 -6.88 3.03
C ALA A 38 2.53 -5.78 3.35
N LEU A 39 3.74 -5.92 2.80
CA LEU A 39 4.82 -4.94 2.96
C LEU A 39 4.42 -3.54 2.47
N CYS A 40 3.63 -3.46 1.41
CA CYS A 40 3.16 -2.19 0.86
C CYS A 40 1.92 -1.64 1.58
N LEU A 41 1.02 -2.52 2.03
CA LEU A 41 -0.27 -2.16 2.61
C LEU A 41 -0.14 -1.61 4.04
N ILE A 42 0.71 -2.23 4.87
CA ILE A 42 0.91 -1.80 6.27
C ILE A 42 1.29 -0.31 6.35
N PRO A 43 2.35 0.16 5.66
CA PRO A 43 2.71 1.57 5.72
C PRO A 43 1.67 2.48 5.07
N ALA A 44 0.96 2.02 4.02
CA ALA A 44 -0.11 2.79 3.36
C ALA A 44 -1.30 3.07 4.29
N VAL A 45 -1.68 2.05 5.08
CA VAL A 45 -2.72 2.20 6.10
C VAL A 45 -2.22 3.13 7.21
N GLY A 46 -0.95 3.01 7.61
CA GLY A 46 -0.33 3.90 8.58
C GLY A 46 -0.39 5.37 8.16
N THR A 47 -0.05 5.69 6.90
CA THR A 47 -0.11 7.06 6.38
C THR A 47 -1.53 7.60 6.29
N LEU A 48 -2.52 6.80 5.85
CA LEU A 48 -3.92 7.22 5.88
C LEU A 48 -4.46 7.47 7.29
N LEU A 49 -4.08 6.63 8.26
CA LEU A 49 -4.47 6.81 9.66
C LEU A 49 -3.84 8.08 10.25
N LEU A 50 -2.55 8.30 9.97
CA LEU A 50 -1.84 9.49 10.43
C LEU A 50 -2.45 10.76 9.81
N ALA A 51 -2.71 10.77 8.51
CA ALA A 51 -3.37 11.88 7.82
C ALA A 51 -4.77 12.16 8.40
N GLY A 52 -5.53 11.13 8.77
CA GLY A 52 -6.81 11.29 9.45
C GLY A 52 -6.71 11.83 10.88
N ALA A 53 -5.64 11.48 11.60
CA ALA A 53 -5.41 11.91 12.98
C ALA A 53 -4.95 13.38 13.09
N VAL A 54 -4.27 13.90 12.05
CA VAL A 54 -3.84 15.31 11.98
C VAL A 54 -5.04 16.28 11.87
N GLY A 55 -6.24 15.75 11.56
CA GLY A 55 -7.48 16.53 11.52
C GLY A 55 -7.55 17.51 10.34
N PRO A 56 -8.65 18.24 10.16
CA PRO A 56 -8.76 19.32 9.20
C PRO A 56 -7.97 20.54 9.69
N GLY A 57 -6.65 20.39 9.80
CA GLY A 57 -5.71 21.48 10.04
C GLY A 57 -5.29 22.15 8.74
N ASP A 58 -4.38 23.11 8.86
CA ASP A 58 -3.76 23.86 7.77
C ASP A 58 -3.39 22.94 6.57
N PRO A 59 -3.84 23.25 5.33
CA PRO A 59 -3.51 22.47 4.14
C PRO A 59 -2.01 22.22 3.94
N ASP A 60 -1.16 23.14 4.41
CA ASP A 60 0.30 22.97 4.36
C ASP A 60 0.80 21.86 5.29
N THR A 61 0.19 21.73 6.47
CA THR A 61 0.51 20.66 7.43
C THR A 61 0.07 19.30 6.87
N THR A 62 -1.12 19.23 6.28
CA THR A 62 -1.64 18.01 5.67
C THR A 62 -0.75 17.53 4.51
N THR A 63 -0.36 18.45 3.63
CA THR A 63 0.54 18.16 2.49
C THR A 63 1.90 17.66 2.96
N THR A 64 2.45 18.29 4.01
CA THR A 64 3.74 17.90 4.59
C THR A 64 3.68 16.48 5.17
N VAL A 65 2.62 16.15 5.92
CA VAL A 65 2.43 14.80 6.50
C VAL A 65 2.31 13.75 5.40
N ILE A 66 1.60 14.05 4.31
CA ILE A 66 1.48 13.13 3.15
C ILE A 66 2.85 12.90 2.51
N LEU A 67 3.62 13.96 2.22
CA LEU A 67 4.94 13.85 1.60
C LEU A 67 5.93 13.06 2.47
N VAL A 68 5.98 13.36 3.76
CA VAL A 68 6.81 12.62 4.73
C VAL A 68 6.37 11.16 4.80
N GLY A 69 5.06 10.92 4.81
CA GLY A 69 4.48 9.59 4.79
C GLY A 69 4.90 8.77 3.58
N ILE A 70 4.81 9.34 2.38
CA ILE A 70 5.25 8.71 1.12
C ILE A 70 6.75 8.40 1.16
N GLY A 71 7.57 9.35 1.63
CA GLY A 71 9.01 9.17 1.77
C GLY A 71 9.38 8.03 2.72
N LEU A 72 8.79 8.01 3.92
CA LEU A 72 9.02 6.98 4.92
C LEU A 72 8.57 5.60 4.41
N ARG A 73 7.46 5.57 3.67
CA ARG A 73 6.91 4.38 3.05
C ARG A 73 7.82 3.82 1.96
N PHE A 74 8.37 4.67 1.09
CA PHE A 74 9.35 4.26 0.08
C PHE A 74 10.58 3.62 0.74
N VAL A 75 11.10 4.25 1.79
CA VAL A 75 12.24 3.72 2.57
C VAL A 75 11.86 2.39 3.22
N GLY A 76 10.69 2.31 3.86
CA GLY A 76 10.21 1.10 4.54
C GLY A 76 10.00 -0.09 3.59
N VAL A 77 9.41 0.14 2.41
CA VAL A 77 9.23 -0.90 1.39
C VAL A 77 10.58 -1.33 0.83
N THR A 78 11.46 -0.38 0.52
CA THR A 78 12.79 -0.68 -0.01
C THR A 78 13.62 -1.47 1.00
N ALA A 79 13.67 -1.02 2.27
CA ALA A 79 14.32 -1.73 3.36
C ALA A 79 13.71 -3.12 3.57
N GLY A 80 12.39 -3.24 3.53
CA GLY A 80 11.70 -4.52 3.63
C GLY A 80 12.06 -5.48 2.51
N VAL A 81 12.19 -5.00 1.27
CA VAL A 81 12.67 -5.82 0.15
C VAL A 81 14.09 -6.31 0.38
N PHE A 82 15.00 -5.46 0.85
CA PHE A 82 16.37 -5.85 1.17
C PHE A 82 16.46 -6.82 2.36
N LEU A 83 15.68 -6.59 3.41
CA LEU A 83 15.66 -7.44 4.61
C LEU A 83 15.06 -8.83 4.32
N LEU A 84 14.07 -8.89 3.43
CA LEU A 84 13.44 -10.15 3.03
C LEU A 84 14.21 -10.89 1.95
N ASP A 85 15.22 -10.29 1.32
CA ASP A 85 15.97 -10.88 0.19
C ASP A 85 16.51 -12.28 0.51
N GLY A 86 17.09 -12.46 1.70
CA GLY A 86 17.60 -13.75 2.16
C GLY A 86 16.50 -14.80 2.36
N ALA A 87 15.37 -14.40 2.95
CA ALA A 87 14.23 -15.30 3.19
C ALA A 87 13.52 -15.69 1.88
N VAL A 88 13.38 -14.73 0.97
CA VAL A 88 12.78 -14.88 -0.36
C VAL A 88 13.64 -15.81 -1.22
N THR A 89 14.97 -15.60 -1.21
CA THR A 89 15.92 -16.46 -1.92
C THR A 89 15.94 -17.87 -1.35
N ALA A 90 15.92 -18.02 -0.02
CA ALA A 90 15.84 -19.33 0.64
C ALA A 90 14.54 -20.10 0.31
N ALA A 91 13.44 -19.37 0.09
CA ALA A 91 12.17 -19.94 -0.37
C ALA A 91 12.15 -20.28 -1.88
N GLY A 92 13.25 -20.02 -2.61
CA GLY A 92 13.35 -20.25 -4.05
C GLY A 92 12.59 -19.21 -4.89
N ILE A 93 12.23 -18.07 -4.31
CA ILE A 93 11.62 -16.95 -5.03
C ILE A 93 12.77 -16.09 -5.58
N GLY A 94 12.79 -15.85 -6.89
CA GLY A 94 13.78 -14.97 -7.50
C GLY A 94 13.66 -13.54 -6.99
N ARG A 95 14.77 -12.92 -6.58
CA ARG A 95 14.82 -11.53 -6.09
C ARG A 95 14.16 -10.54 -7.04
N GLU A 96 14.47 -10.62 -8.33
CA GLU A 96 13.91 -9.72 -9.34
C GLU A 96 12.38 -9.83 -9.42
N ARG A 97 11.86 -11.05 -9.27
CA ARG A 97 10.42 -11.32 -9.30
C ARG A 97 9.74 -10.77 -8.05
N PHE A 98 10.34 -10.94 -6.87
CA PHE A 98 9.82 -10.33 -5.64
C PHE A 98 9.85 -8.80 -5.69
N ALA A 99 10.95 -8.22 -6.20
CA ALA A 99 11.07 -6.78 -6.41
C ALA A 99 10.01 -6.27 -7.39
N GLY A 100 9.73 -6.99 -8.48
CA GLY A 100 8.66 -6.67 -9.43
C GLY A 100 7.29 -6.60 -8.76
N TRP A 101 6.95 -7.59 -7.91
CA TRP A 101 5.72 -7.56 -7.12
C TRP A 101 5.67 -6.40 -6.13
N ALA A 102 6.78 -6.11 -5.43
CA ALA A 102 6.86 -4.99 -4.51
C ALA A 102 6.63 -3.65 -5.22
N VAL A 103 7.25 -3.43 -6.39
CA VAL A 103 7.04 -2.24 -7.21
C VAL A 103 5.58 -2.15 -7.67
N PHE A 104 5.00 -3.24 -8.16
CA PHE A 104 3.60 -3.28 -8.58
C PHE A 104 2.65 -2.87 -7.45
N PHE A 105 2.75 -3.55 -6.29
CA PHE A 105 1.88 -3.26 -5.15
C PHE A 105 2.12 -1.86 -4.60
N TYR A 106 3.37 -1.39 -4.55
CA TYR A 106 3.72 -0.05 -4.11
C TYR A 106 3.03 1.02 -4.97
N LEU A 107 3.14 0.94 -6.30
CA LEU A 107 2.51 1.91 -7.21
C LEU A 107 0.98 1.89 -7.11
N MET A 108 0.39 0.69 -7.04
CA MET A 108 -1.06 0.51 -6.88
C MET A 108 -1.59 1.18 -5.61
N THR A 109 -0.96 0.87 -4.49
CA THR A 109 -1.36 1.39 -3.17
C THR A 109 -1.05 2.88 -3.01
N LEU A 110 0.05 3.38 -3.60
CA LEU A 110 0.34 4.82 -3.69
C LEU A 110 -0.72 5.57 -4.50
N THR A 111 -1.16 4.99 -5.62
CA THR A 111 -2.22 5.58 -6.46
C THR A 111 -3.54 5.64 -5.71
N ALA A 112 -3.95 4.52 -5.10
CA ALA A 112 -5.19 4.45 -4.32
C ALA A 112 -5.17 5.43 -3.13
N GLU A 113 -4.05 5.50 -2.41
CA GLU A 113 -3.84 6.47 -1.34
C GLU A 113 -3.95 7.92 -1.84
N SER A 114 -3.29 8.25 -2.95
CA SER A 114 -3.33 9.60 -3.53
C SER A 114 -4.76 10.00 -3.91
N VAL A 115 -5.54 9.09 -4.51
CA VAL A 115 -6.94 9.34 -4.84
C VAL A 115 -7.77 9.58 -3.58
N LEU A 116 -7.58 8.77 -2.53
CA LEU A 116 -8.31 8.88 -1.26
C LEU A 116 -7.95 10.13 -0.44
N LEU A 117 -6.74 10.65 -0.63
CA LEU A 117 -6.29 11.90 -0.01
C LEU A 117 -6.80 13.12 -0.77
N LEU A 118 -6.80 13.08 -2.10
CA LEU A 118 -7.23 14.19 -2.96
C LEU A 118 -8.75 14.34 -3.09
N HIS A 119 -9.53 13.27 -2.84
CA HIS A 119 -11.00 13.32 -2.84
C HIS A 119 -11.53 13.17 -1.42
N PRO A 120 -11.50 14.23 -0.60
CA PRO A 120 -12.22 14.20 0.67
C PRO A 120 -13.70 13.99 0.37
N GLY A 121 -14.30 12.97 0.99
CA GLY A 121 -15.72 12.67 0.86
C GLY A 121 -16.62 13.88 1.15
N PRO A 122 -17.91 13.82 0.80
CA PRO A 122 -18.81 14.96 0.82
C PRO A 122 -18.74 15.72 2.14
N THR A 123 -18.41 17.02 2.05
CA THR A 123 -18.41 17.93 3.20
C THR A 123 -19.83 17.95 3.78
N PRO A 124 -20.02 17.68 5.09
CA PRO A 124 -21.34 17.79 5.69
C PRO A 124 -21.87 19.22 5.49
N PRO A 125 -23.19 19.38 5.22
CA PRO A 125 -23.77 20.70 5.00
C PRO A 125 -23.52 21.60 6.21
N ALA A 126 -23.17 22.86 5.96
CA ALA A 126 -22.81 23.86 6.96
C ALA A 126 -23.95 24.24 7.93
N ASP A 127 -25.12 23.63 7.77
CA ASP A 127 -26.38 24.02 8.42
C ASP A 127 -26.85 23.00 9.46
N SER A 128 -25.92 22.41 10.22
CA SER A 128 -26.28 21.65 11.44
C SER A 128 -26.26 22.63 12.62
N PRO A 129 -27.42 23.00 13.20
CA PRO A 129 -27.53 24.00 14.27
C PRO A 129 -26.90 23.54 15.59
#